data_AF-A0A354I923-F1
#
_entry.id   AF-A0A354I923-F1
#
_cell.length_a   1.000
_cell.length_b   1.000
_cell.length_c   1.000
_cell.angle_alpha   90.00
_cell.angle_beta   90.00
_cell.angle_gamma   90.00
#
_symmetry.space_group_name_H-M   'P 1'
#
loop_
_entity.id
_entity.type
_entity.pdbx_description
1 polymer ?
#
loop_
_entity_poly.entity_id
_entity_poly.type
_entity_poly.pdbx_seq_one_letter_code
_entity_poly.pdbx_strand_id
1 'polypeptide(L)'
;MSRKNGWGKMKRSWFRVLLRRRLFVIFLLLLQVAFIIFVFKESYISGILQAVVSAISFLIAFYVISKKDKGANKVAWVFLLLLFPVFGCLFYLLYYFQASTRKFSSKSIRIDEENRKYYILPGDAFDEAERLIPQHLPQIRYLQKFAGYPVYGSTRTEYFSPGEKFLPVLLQELEKAKKYIFMEYFIIQEGVMWNAVLDVLKKKASQGIDVRILYDDIGCFLTLPKNFASQMKTAGIKCEIWAGLTPANNESANKKKSTRCSKAGQYLKPLLIQCALAAVKSKKEPYFAIKYQRLAKRRGKKKAIIAIARMMLTCIYHMLSEERDFHPDDYEAVIYPPVQKSVVLNLDNTLQFLREQGADPETLKLIQQQCAAQPA
;
A
#
# COMPACT_ATOMS: atom_id res chain seq x y z
N MET A 1 -27.15 -41.27 3.64
CA MET A 1 -27.46 -40.43 2.47
C MET A 1 -26.40 -39.33 2.30
N SER A 2 -25.59 -39.48 1.26
CA SER A 2 -24.45 -38.69 0.74
C SER A 2 -24.08 -37.30 1.34
N ARG A 3 -22.93 -37.22 2.04
CA ARG A 3 -22.15 -35.99 2.25
C ARG A 3 -21.44 -35.61 0.92
N LYS A 4 -22.01 -34.71 0.11
CA LYS A 4 -21.32 -34.16 -1.08
C LYS A 4 -20.51 -32.88 -0.76
N ASN A 5 -19.22 -33.08 -0.46
CA ASN A 5 -18.06 -32.36 -1.01
C ASN A 5 -18.19 -30.87 -1.40
N GLY A 6 -18.23 -29.97 -0.41
CA GLY A 6 -18.06 -28.52 -0.62
C GLY A 6 -16.60 -28.05 -0.83
N TRP A 7 -15.62 -28.85 -0.38
CA TRP A 7 -14.19 -28.53 -0.51
C TRP A 7 -13.66 -28.63 -1.96
N GLY A 8 -14.29 -29.45 -2.81
CA GLY A 8 -13.90 -29.63 -4.21
C GLY A 8 -14.23 -28.43 -5.11
N LYS A 9 -15.32 -27.70 -4.83
CA LYS A 9 -15.75 -26.56 -5.67
C LYS A 9 -14.85 -25.32 -5.54
N MET A 10 -14.21 -25.12 -4.38
CA MET A 10 -13.39 -23.92 -4.11
C MET A 10 -11.95 -24.05 -4.61
N LYS A 11 -11.31 -25.23 -4.47
CA LYS A 11 -10.05 -25.55 -5.16
C LYS A 11 -10.21 -25.38 -6.67
N ARG A 12 -11.34 -25.83 -7.24
CA ARG A 12 -11.66 -25.70 -8.67
C ARG A 12 -11.77 -24.26 -9.17
N SER A 13 -12.06 -23.24 -8.35
CA SER A 13 -12.24 -21.86 -8.84
C SER A 13 -10.91 -21.10 -8.98
N TRP A 14 -10.04 -21.13 -7.96
CA TRP A 14 -8.69 -20.55 -8.08
C TRP A 14 -7.81 -21.39 -9.02
N PHE A 15 -7.95 -22.73 -8.99
CA PHE A 15 -7.37 -23.58 -10.00
C PHE A 15 -7.89 -23.19 -11.39
N ARG A 16 -9.19 -22.94 -11.61
CA ARG A 16 -9.71 -22.42 -12.89
C ARG A 16 -9.19 -21.02 -13.27
N VAL A 17 -8.89 -20.13 -12.34
CA VAL A 17 -8.32 -18.80 -12.65
C VAL A 17 -6.83 -18.88 -12.95
N LEU A 18 -6.07 -19.67 -12.17
CA LEU A 18 -4.69 -20.00 -12.49
C LEU A 18 -4.59 -20.76 -13.80
N LEU A 19 -5.49 -21.73 -14.02
CA LEU A 19 -5.62 -22.48 -15.25
C LEU A 19 -6.02 -21.54 -16.37
N ARG A 20 -6.98 -20.62 -16.23
CA ARG A 20 -7.27 -19.61 -17.29
C ARG A 20 -6.07 -18.72 -17.60
N ARG A 21 -5.32 -18.27 -16.60
CA ARG A 21 -4.10 -17.45 -16.83
C ARG A 21 -2.98 -18.26 -17.46
N ARG A 22 -2.81 -19.53 -17.05
CA ARG A 22 -1.82 -20.45 -17.64
C ARG A 22 -2.24 -20.87 -19.04
N LEU A 23 -3.50 -21.21 -19.26
CA LEU A 23 -4.11 -21.50 -20.55
C LEU A 23 -4.02 -20.30 -21.49
N PHE A 24 -4.17 -19.08 -20.97
CA PHE A 24 -3.99 -17.87 -21.79
C PHE A 24 -2.51 -17.67 -22.17
N VAL A 25 -1.58 -17.85 -21.23
CA VAL A 25 -0.13 -17.82 -21.54
C VAL A 25 0.24 -18.94 -22.52
N ILE A 26 -0.27 -20.16 -22.32
CA ILE A 26 -0.10 -21.31 -23.22
C ILE A 26 -0.70 -20.97 -24.58
N PHE A 27 -1.88 -20.35 -24.63
CA PHE A 27 -2.50 -19.91 -25.87
C PHE A 27 -1.63 -18.88 -26.61
N LEU A 28 -1.07 -17.88 -25.91
CA LEU A 28 -0.13 -16.92 -26.52
C LEU A 28 1.15 -17.61 -27.02
N LEU A 29 1.66 -18.62 -26.30
CA LEU A 29 2.81 -19.41 -26.74
C LEU A 29 2.47 -20.27 -27.96
N LEU A 30 1.30 -20.90 -28.00
CA LEU A 30 0.81 -21.65 -29.17
C LEU A 30 0.61 -20.72 -30.37
N LEU A 31 0.13 -19.50 -30.14
CA LEU A 31 0.01 -18.47 -31.18
C LEU A 31 1.39 -18.07 -31.71
N GLN A 32 2.40 -17.93 -30.84
CA GLN A 32 3.79 -17.71 -31.24
C GLN A 32 4.36 -18.88 -32.05
N VAL A 33 4.10 -20.13 -31.65
CA VAL A 33 4.55 -21.32 -32.39
C VAL A 33 3.85 -21.42 -33.75
N ALA A 34 2.54 -21.19 -33.81
CA ALA A 34 1.78 -21.16 -35.06
C ALA A 34 2.29 -20.07 -36.01
N PHE A 35 2.63 -18.89 -35.47
CA PHE A 35 3.26 -17.81 -36.22
C PHE A 35 4.63 -18.22 -36.78
N ILE A 36 5.48 -18.87 -35.97
CA ILE A 36 6.77 -19.38 -36.44
C ILE A 36 6.57 -20.40 -37.58
N ILE A 37 5.67 -21.38 -37.42
CA ILE A 37 5.36 -22.38 -38.46
C ILE A 37 4.84 -21.70 -39.73
N PHE A 38 4.01 -20.65 -39.60
CA PHE A 38 3.52 -19.88 -40.74
C PHE A 38 4.65 -19.13 -41.46
N VAL A 39 5.62 -18.58 -40.73
CA VAL A 39 6.80 -17.92 -41.30
C VAL A 39 7.66 -18.91 -42.10
N PHE A 40 7.86 -20.13 -41.59
CA PHE A 40 8.59 -21.21 -42.28
C PHE A 40 7.97 -21.67 -43.61
N LYS A 41 6.75 -21.25 -43.94
CA LYS A 41 6.15 -21.53 -45.27
C LYS A 41 6.74 -20.69 -46.41
N GLU A 42 7.64 -19.76 -46.11
CA GLU A 42 8.39 -18.93 -47.08
C GLU A 42 7.52 -18.32 -48.20
N SER A 43 6.34 -17.83 -47.82
CA SER A 43 5.49 -17.06 -48.74
C SER A 43 5.86 -15.58 -48.67
N TYR A 44 5.66 -14.85 -49.78
CA TYR A 44 5.77 -13.39 -49.78
C TYR A 44 4.96 -12.73 -48.65
N ILE A 45 3.76 -13.25 -48.37
CA ILE A 45 2.88 -12.77 -47.30
C ILE A 45 3.50 -13.03 -45.92
N SER A 46 4.15 -14.18 -45.71
CA SER A 46 4.74 -14.52 -44.41
C SER A 46 5.97 -13.67 -44.11
N GLY A 47 6.78 -13.34 -45.12
CA GLY A 47 7.89 -12.40 -45.00
C GLY A 47 7.45 -10.99 -44.61
N ILE A 48 6.43 -10.43 -45.29
CA ILE A 48 5.87 -9.11 -44.93
C ILE A 48 5.34 -9.12 -43.50
N LEU A 49 4.55 -10.14 -43.13
CA LEU A 49 3.96 -10.22 -41.80
C LEU A 49 5.05 -10.32 -40.70
N GLN A 50 6.12 -11.09 -40.94
CA GLN A 50 7.26 -11.16 -40.04
C GLN A 50 7.96 -9.80 -39.87
N ALA A 51 8.19 -9.09 -40.96
CA ALA A 51 8.81 -7.77 -40.93
C ALA A 51 7.95 -6.78 -40.11
N VAL A 52 6.63 -6.76 -40.34
CA VAL A 52 5.68 -5.90 -39.61
C VAL A 52 5.67 -6.22 -38.12
N VAL A 53 5.53 -7.50 -37.74
CA VAL A 53 5.50 -7.91 -36.33
C VAL A 53 6.82 -7.60 -35.62
N SER A 54 7.95 -7.80 -36.30
CA SER A 54 9.27 -7.47 -35.75
C SER A 54 9.47 -5.97 -35.59
N ALA A 55 9.00 -5.17 -36.55
CA ALA A 55 9.02 -3.71 -36.46
C ALA A 55 8.16 -3.20 -35.28
N ILE A 56 6.94 -3.73 -35.12
CA ILE A 56 6.08 -3.40 -33.97
C ILE A 56 6.76 -3.77 -32.65
N SER A 57 7.35 -4.96 -32.57
CA SER A 57 8.07 -5.39 -31.37
C SER A 57 9.26 -4.49 -31.03
N PHE A 58 10.03 -4.09 -32.05
CA PHE A 58 11.14 -3.17 -31.89
C PHE A 58 10.69 -1.79 -31.40
N LEU A 59 9.60 -1.25 -31.96
CA LEU A 59 9.03 0.02 -31.52
C LEU A 59 8.53 -0.04 -30.06
N ILE A 60 7.88 -1.14 -29.67
CA ILE A 60 7.44 -1.34 -28.28
C ILE A 60 8.65 -1.50 -27.35
N ALA A 61 9.69 -2.24 -27.76
CA ALA A 61 10.92 -2.40 -26.99
C ALA A 61 11.63 -1.05 -26.78
N PHE A 62 11.71 -0.22 -27.82
CA PHE A 62 12.22 1.14 -27.73
C PHE A 62 11.39 2.01 -26.78
N TYR A 63 10.06 1.92 -26.86
CA TYR A 63 9.16 2.59 -25.91
C TYR A 63 9.34 2.11 -24.46
N VAL A 64 9.62 0.83 -24.24
CA VAL A 64 9.91 0.29 -22.91
C VAL A 64 11.23 0.83 -22.37
N ILE A 65 12.25 0.94 -23.21
CA ILE A 65 13.57 1.44 -22.79
C ILE A 65 13.53 2.91 -22.40
N SER A 66 12.70 3.71 -23.09
CA SER A 66 12.55 5.15 -22.86
C SER A 66 11.76 5.51 -21.59
N LYS A 67 11.00 4.57 -21.01
CA LYS A 67 10.27 4.81 -19.75
C LYS A 67 11.21 5.04 -18.56
N LYS A 68 10.79 5.79 -17.55
CA LYS A 68 11.51 5.88 -16.26
C LYS A 68 11.07 4.73 -15.34
N ASP A 69 11.72 3.58 -15.44
CA ASP A 69 11.45 2.37 -14.63
C ASP A 69 12.77 1.65 -14.27
N LYS A 70 12.73 0.69 -13.36
CA LYS A 70 13.89 -0.11 -12.93
C LYS A 70 14.54 -0.82 -14.12
N GLY A 71 15.86 -0.66 -14.27
CA GLY A 71 16.63 -1.20 -15.41
C GLY A 71 16.41 -2.70 -15.64
N ALA A 72 16.46 -3.51 -14.57
CA ALA A 72 16.25 -4.96 -14.67
C ALA A 72 14.88 -5.34 -15.26
N ASN A 73 13.81 -4.60 -14.91
CA ASN A 73 12.48 -4.85 -15.45
C ASN A 73 12.41 -4.52 -16.95
N LYS A 74 13.01 -3.39 -17.37
CA LYS A 74 13.05 -2.99 -18.78
C LYS A 74 13.77 -4.04 -19.63
N VAL A 75 14.95 -4.47 -19.17
CA VAL A 75 15.78 -5.45 -19.87
C VAL A 75 15.01 -6.76 -20.05
N ALA A 76 14.35 -7.26 -19.01
CA ALA A 76 13.52 -8.47 -19.11
C ALA A 76 12.39 -8.33 -20.14
N TRP A 77 11.73 -7.18 -20.23
CA TRP A 77 10.68 -6.93 -21.23
C TRP A 77 11.24 -6.79 -22.64
N VAL A 78 12.36 -6.09 -22.82
CA VAL A 78 13.02 -5.95 -24.13
C VAL A 78 13.44 -7.31 -24.66
N PHE A 79 14.07 -8.16 -23.84
CA PHE A 79 14.40 -9.53 -24.24
C PHE A 79 13.18 -10.31 -24.69
N LEU A 80 12.09 -10.25 -23.92
CA LEU A 80 10.87 -10.98 -24.26
C LEU A 80 10.23 -10.49 -25.55
N LEU A 81 10.22 -9.17 -25.78
CA LEU A 81 9.69 -8.55 -27.00
C LEU A 81 10.50 -8.96 -28.23
N LEU A 82 11.83 -8.88 -28.16
CA LEU A 82 12.69 -9.15 -29.32
C LEU A 82 12.76 -10.65 -29.66
N LEU A 83 12.88 -11.53 -28.67
CA LEU A 83 13.01 -12.97 -28.89
C LEU A 83 11.68 -13.63 -29.29
N PHE A 84 10.56 -13.13 -28.77
CA PHE A 84 9.24 -13.69 -29.04
C PHE A 84 8.26 -12.57 -29.40
N PRO A 85 8.33 -11.99 -30.62
CA PRO A 85 7.58 -10.78 -30.98
C PRO A 85 6.06 -10.86 -30.75
N VAL A 86 5.43 -11.98 -31.10
CA VAL A 86 3.97 -12.14 -30.93
C VAL A 86 3.63 -12.33 -29.46
N PHE A 87 4.31 -13.26 -28.78
CA PHE A 87 4.08 -13.53 -27.36
C PHE A 87 4.40 -12.30 -26.49
N GLY A 88 5.59 -11.73 -26.66
CA GLY A 88 6.12 -10.60 -25.92
C GLY A 88 5.25 -9.35 -26.05
N CYS A 89 4.81 -8.98 -27.26
CA CYS A 89 3.95 -7.81 -27.44
C CYS A 89 2.60 -7.98 -26.74
N LEU A 90 1.92 -9.11 -26.96
CA LEU A 90 0.61 -9.38 -26.37
C LEU A 90 0.69 -9.53 -24.85
N PHE A 91 1.75 -10.17 -24.36
CA PHE A 91 1.99 -10.32 -22.93
C PHE A 91 2.35 -8.99 -22.25
N TYR A 92 3.10 -8.12 -22.93
CA TYR A 92 3.39 -6.76 -22.45
C TYR A 92 2.13 -5.92 -22.31
N LEU A 93 1.24 -5.92 -23.30
CA LEU A 93 -0.03 -5.20 -23.23
C LEU A 93 -0.89 -5.67 -22.05
N LEU A 94 -0.98 -6.99 -21.83
CA LEU A 94 -1.69 -7.57 -20.69
C LEU A 94 -1.11 -7.12 -19.34
N TYR A 95 0.22 -7.03 -19.25
CA TYR A 95 0.89 -6.56 -18.04
C TYR A 95 0.70 -5.06 -17.82
N TYR A 96 0.71 -4.26 -18.90
CA TYR A 96 0.62 -2.80 -18.82
C TYR A 96 -0.79 -2.29 -18.48
N PHE A 97 -1.84 -2.92 -19.00
CA PHE A 97 -3.24 -2.49 -18.77
C PHE A 97 -3.84 -2.93 -17.42
N GLN A 98 -2.99 -3.17 -16.43
CA GLN A 98 -3.41 -3.51 -15.07
C GLN A 98 -3.92 -2.26 -14.33
N ALA A 99 -5.19 -1.89 -14.52
CA ALA A 99 -5.81 -0.72 -13.90
C ALA A 99 -5.70 -0.65 -12.36
N SER A 100 -5.46 -1.78 -11.69
CA SER A 100 -5.29 -1.85 -10.24
C SER A 100 -3.96 -1.31 -9.72
N THR A 101 -2.89 -1.32 -10.53
CA THR A 101 -1.57 -0.83 -10.10
C THR A 101 -1.53 0.70 -10.11
N ARG A 102 -2.13 1.34 -11.13
CA ARG A 102 -2.22 2.80 -11.21
C ARG A 102 -3.03 3.38 -10.05
N LYS A 103 -4.21 2.83 -9.77
CA LYS A 103 -5.04 3.27 -8.63
C LYS A 103 -4.35 3.10 -7.28
N PHE A 104 -3.59 2.02 -7.11
CA PHE A 104 -2.83 1.80 -5.88
C PHE A 104 -1.66 2.78 -5.77
N SER A 105 -0.89 2.96 -6.84
CA SER A 105 0.22 3.90 -6.89
C SER A 105 -0.23 5.33 -6.58
N SER A 106 -1.28 5.82 -7.23
CA SER A 106 -1.82 7.17 -6.97
C SER A 106 -2.30 7.33 -5.54
N LYS A 107 -2.90 6.28 -4.96
CA LYS A 107 -3.34 6.30 -3.55
C LYS A 107 -2.15 6.35 -2.60
N SER A 108 -1.10 5.56 -2.85
CA SER A 108 0.11 5.57 -2.03
C SER A 108 0.82 6.91 -2.07
N ILE A 109 0.93 7.53 -3.25
CA ILE A 109 1.52 8.87 -3.41
C ILE A 109 0.70 9.90 -2.62
N ARG A 110 -0.63 9.87 -2.74
CA ARG A 110 -1.49 10.81 -2.01
C ARG A 110 -1.37 10.67 -0.49
N ILE A 111 -1.33 9.44 0.02
CA ILE A 111 -1.14 9.17 1.46
C ILE A 111 0.22 9.69 1.92
N ASP A 112 1.26 9.51 1.10
CA ASP A 112 2.59 9.99 1.41
C ASP A 112 2.63 11.53 1.44
N GLU A 113 2.04 12.19 0.45
CA GLU A 113 1.91 13.65 0.38
C GLU A 113 1.12 14.23 1.57
N GLU A 114 -0.01 13.62 1.93
CA GLU A 114 -0.83 14.03 3.08
C GLU A 114 -0.06 13.91 4.41
N ASN A 115 0.83 12.92 4.52
CA ASN A 115 1.60 12.65 5.74
C ASN A 115 2.98 13.30 5.77
N ARG A 116 3.45 13.86 4.65
CA ARG A 116 4.79 14.42 4.48
C ARG A 116 5.17 15.44 5.56
N LYS A 117 4.20 16.26 5.98
CA LYS A 117 4.34 17.27 7.03
C LYS A 117 4.68 16.71 8.42
N TYR A 118 4.41 15.43 8.67
CA TYR A 118 4.65 14.81 9.99
C TYR A 118 6.06 14.24 10.15
N TYR A 119 6.79 14.02 9.05
CA TYR A 119 8.12 13.40 9.09
C TYR A 119 9.21 14.21 8.39
N ILE A 120 8.85 15.29 7.68
CA ILE A 120 9.83 16.26 7.15
C ILE A 120 10.02 17.40 8.15
N LEU A 121 11.27 17.69 8.47
CA LEU A 121 11.66 18.81 9.31
C LEU A 121 11.73 20.09 8.46
N PRO A 122 11.50 21.27 9.05
CA PRO A 122 11.65 22.53 8.35
C PRO A 122 13.12 22.78 7.96
N GLY A 123 13.34 23.27 6.74
CA GLY A 123 14.68 23.53 6.18
C GLY A 123 15.35 22.27 5.62
N ASP A 124 16.39 22.48 4.82
CA ASP A 124 17.32 21.44 4.38
C ASP A 124 18.75 22.00 4.33
N ALA A 125 19.73 21.12 4.19
CA ALA A 125 21.15 21.47 4.10
C ALA A 125 21.71 21.15 2.72
N PHE A 126 20.92 21.28 1.65
CA PHE A 126 21.33 20.87 0.32
C PHE A 126 22.53 21.68 -0.18
N ASP A 127 22.47 23.01 -0.09
CA ASP A 127 23.54 23.91 -0.53
C ASP A 127 24.82 23.74 0.30
N GLU A 128 24.66 23.46 1.60
CA GLU A 128 25.79 23.16 2.48
C GLU A 128 26.44 21.83 2.10
N ALA A 129 25.64 20.79 1.85
CA ALA A 129 26.14 19.48 1.45
C ALA A 129 26.81 19.52 0.07
N GLU A 130 26.33 20.36 -0.86
CA GLU A 130 26.99 20.58 -2.15
C GLU A 130 28.39 21.18 -2.01
N ARG A 131 28.60 22.06 -1.02
CA ARG A 131 29.93 22.63 -0.72
C ARG A 131 30.85 21.67 0.03
N LEU A 132 30.33 20.95 1.03
CA LEU A 132 31.15 20.13 1.94
C LEU A 132 31.46 18.74 1.39
N ILE A 133 30.52 18.12 0.68
CA ILE A 133 30.61 16.73 0.22
C ILE A 133 30.17 16.57 -1.24
N PRO A 134 30.77 17.31 -2.19
CA PRO A 134 30.35 17.29 -3.60
C PRO A 134 30.39 15.89 -4.23
N GLN A 135 31.27 15.01 -3.77
CA GLN A 135 31.38 13.62 -4.23
C GLN A 135 30.12 12.78 -3.99
N HIS A 136 29.26 13.16 -3.04
CA HIS A 136 28.01 12.45 -2.71
C HIS A 136 26.77 13.15 -3.26
N LEU A 137 26.93 14.27 -3.98
CA LEU A 137 25.82 15.06 -4.50
C LEU A 137 24.85 14.27 -5.38
N PRO A 138 25.27 13.32 -6.24
CA PRO A 138 24.32 12.50 -7.00
C PRO A 138 23.36 11.70 -6.11
N GLN A 139 23.88 11.11 -5.03
CA GLN A 139 23.09 10.34 -4.07
C GLN A 139 22.17 11.25 -3.25
N ILE A 140 22.68 12.38 -2.76
CA ILE A 140 21.91 13.39 -2.02
C ILE A 140 20.75 13.91 -2.89
N ARG A 141 21.05 14.26 -4.15
CA ARG A 141 20.04 14.72 -5.11
C ARG A 141 18.99 13.66 -5.39
N TYR A 142 19.39 12.39 -5.48
CA TYR A 142 18.45 11.28 -5.64
C TYR A 142 17.51 11.17 -4.43
N LEU A 143 18.07 11.12 -3.22
CA LEU A 143 17.27 10.99 -1.99
C LEU A 143 16.30 12.17 -1.82
N GLN A 144 16.78 13.40 -2.02
CA GLN A 144 15.98 14.59 -1.79
C GLN A 144 14.96 14.85 -2.91
N LYS A 145 15.37 14.82 -4.18
CA LYS A 145 14.49 15.22 -5.30
C LYS A 145 13.62 14.08 -5.82
N PHE A 146 14.03 12.82 -5.66
CA PHE A 146 13.28 11.66 -6.17
C PHE A 146 12.67 10.81 -5.07
N ALA A 147 13.41 10.48 -4.01
CA ALA A 147 12.88 9.65 -2.93
C ALA A 147 12.05 10.47 -1.92
N GLY A 148 12.21 11.79 -1.89
CA GLY A 148 11.43 12.69 -1.02
C GLY A 148 12.03 12.89 0.38
N TYR A 149 13.31 12.53 0.59
CA TYR A 149 14.01 12.62 1.87
C TYR A 149 15.11 13.69 1.82
N PRO A 150 14.87 14.90 2.35
CA PRO A 150 15.86 15.98 2.37
C PRO A 150 17.10 15.63 3.19
N VAL A 151 18.25 16.24 2.82
CA VAL A 151 19.46 16.19 3.63
C VAL A 151 19.39 17.24 4.74
N TYR A 152 19.83 16.87 5.95
CA TYR A 152 19.87 17.77 7.10
C TYR A 152 21.30 17.92 7.62
N GLY A 153 21.64 19.17 7.94
CA GLY A 153 22.90 19.54 8.59
C GLY A 153 22.84 19.35 10.10
N SER A 154 23.96 19.56 10.78
CA SER A 154 24.05 19.48 12.25
C SER A 154 23.56 18.15 12.84
N THR A 155 23.66 17.06 12.06
CA THR A 155 23.33 15.71 12.50
C THR A 155 24.60 14.98 12.95
N ARG A 156 24.46 14.07 13.91
CA ARG A 156 25.52 13.14 14.30
C ARG A 156 25.07 11.72 13.97
N THR A 157 25.85 11.04 13.14
CA THR A 157 25.59 9.65 12.76
C THR A 157 26.76 8.80 13.21
N GLU A 158 26.46 7.69 13.86
CA GLU A 158 27.45 6.69 14.25
C GLU A 158 27.17 5.39 13.50
N TYR A 159 28.19 4.86 12.84
CA TYR A 159 28.08 3.63 12.07
C TYR A 159 28.60 2.44 12.88
N PHE A 160 27.75 1.44 13.07
CA PHE A 160 28.10 0.24 13.83
C PHE A 160 28.45 -0.92 12.88
N SER A 161 29.72 -1.33 12.90
CA SER A 161 30.20 -2.55 12.24
C SER A 161 31.13 -3.36 13.16
N PRO A 162 30.86 -4.66 13.37
CA PRO A 162 29.73 -5.42 12.82
C PRO A 162 28.42 -5.08 13.57
N GLY A 163 27.29 -5.57 13.05
CA GLY A 163 25.95 -5.18 13.54
C GLY A 163 25.70 -5.49 15.01
N GLU A 164 26.41 -6.43 15.62
CA GLU A 164 26.32 -6.80 17.03
C GLU A 164 26.69 -5.63 17.98
N LYS A 165 27.56 -4.72 17.53
CA LYS A 165 27.92 -3.52 18.29
C LYS A 165 26.74 -2.57 18.51
N PHE A 166 25.69 -2.67 17.70
CA PHE A 166 24.48 -1.86 17.85
C PHE A 166 23.68 -2.23 19.10
N LEU A 167 23.68 -3.51 19.52
CA LEU A 167 22.81 -3.96 20.60
C LEU A 167 23.10 -3.28 21.95
N PRO A 168 24.36 -3.20 22.45
CA PRO A 168 24.64 -2.50 23.70
C PRO A 168 24.22 -1.03 23.67
N VAL A 169 24.46 -0.35 22.55
CA VAL A 169 24.09 1.06 22.35
C VAL A 169 22.57 1.22 22.35
N LEU A 170 21.85 0.36 21.62
CA LEU A 170 20.38 0.37 21.59
C LEU A 170 19.79 0.21 23.00
N LEU A 171 20.28 -0.74 23.80
CA LEU A 171 19.78 -0.96 25.16
C LEU A 171 20.00 0.28 26.04
N GLN A 172 21.16 0.93 25.93
CA GLN A 172 21.45 2.17 26.65
C GLN A 172 20.51 3.31 26.22
N GLU A 173 20.25 3.47 24.93
CA GLU A 173 19.34 4.50 24.43
C GLU A 173 17.88 4.24 24.82
N LEU A 174 17.43 2.98 24.81
CA LEU A 174 16.10 2.60 25.29
C LEU A 174 15.91 2.95 26.77
N GLU A 175 16.92 2.74 27.61
CA GLU A 175 16.88 3.11 29.03
C GLU A 175 16.77 4.62 29.26
N LYS A 176 17.28 5.46 28.35
CA LYS A 176 17.17 6.92 28.43
C LYS A 176 15.77 7.46 28.12
N ALA A 177 14.90 6.68 27.48
CA ALA A 177 13.59 7.13 27.05
C ALA A 177 12.71 7.59 28.23
N LYS A 178 12.07 8.77 28.09
CA LYS A 178 11.24 9.40 29.13
C LYS A 178 9.76 9.60 28.76
N LYS A 179 9.41 9.54 27.48
CA LYS A 179 8.04 9.80 27.00
C LYS A 179 7.47 8.60 26.24
N TYR A 180 8.19 8.14 25.22
CA TYR A 180 7.74 7.05 24.36
C TYR A 180 8.91 6.24 23.82
N ILE A 181 8.62 5.00 23.42
CA ILE A 181 9.51 4.15 22.63
C ILE A 181 8.67 3.57 21.49
N PHE A 182 8.98 3.94 20.25
CA PHE A 182 8.32 3.41 19.06
C PHE A 182 9.31 2.58 18.24
N MET A 183 8.93 1.34 17.93
CA MET A 183 9.78 0.39 17.25
C MET A 183 9.02 -0.23 16.07
N GLU A 184 9.64 -0.21 14.90
CA GLU A 184 9.14 -0.85 13.68
C GLU A 184 10.17 -1.84 13.16
N TYR A 185 9.79 -3.11 13.03
CA TYR A 185 10.69 -4.17 12.54
C TYR A 185 10.01 -5.06 11.49
N PHE A 186 10.76 -5.36 10.43
CA PHE A 186 10.31 -6.32 9.42
C PHE A 186 10.37 -7.76 9.93
N ILE A 187 11.42 -8.13 10.70
CA ILE A 187 11.58 -9.46 11.29
C ILE A 187 11.99 -9.31 12.75
N ILE A 188 11.31 -10.04 13.62
CA ILE A 188 11.66 -10.21 15.02
C ILE A 188 11.79 -11.71 15.26
N GLN A 189 12.85 -12.11 15.96
CA GLN A 189 13.09 -13.48 16.34
C GLN A 189 13.46 -13.55 17.81
N GLU A 190 12.82 -14.47 18.54
CA GLU A 190 13.19 -14.75 19.92
C GLU A 190 14.63 -15.28 20.00
N GLY A 191 15.37 -14.78 20.97
CA GLY A 191 16.79 -15.07 21.13
C GLY A 191 17.47 -14.02 21.98
N VAL A 192 18.79 -14.17 22.17
CA VAL A 192 19.60 -13.34 23.07
C VAL A 192 19.36 -11.84 22.84
N MET A 193 19.39 -11.40 21.58
CA MET A 193 19.24 -10.00 21.21
C MET A 193 17.82 -9.46 21.47
N TRP A 194 16.78 -10.13 20.96
CA TRP A 194 15.41 -9.66 21.13
C TRP A 194 14.96 -9.72 22.59
N ASN A 195 15.37 -10.76 23.33
CA ASN A 195 14.97 -10.92 24.73
C ASN A 195 15.56 -9.79 25.59
N ALA A 196 16.82 -9.41 25.37
CA ALA A 196 17.44 -8.28 26.06
C ALA A 196 16.69 -6.96 25.77
N VAL A 197 16.30 -6.72 24.52
CA VAL A 197 15.48 -5.56 24.15
C VAL A 197 14.12 -5.62 24.85
N LEU A 198 13.44 -6.77 24.77
CA LEU A 198 12.12 -6.97 25.35
C LEU A 198 12.10 -6.72 26.86
N ASP A 199 13.12 -7.14 27.59
CA ASP A 199 13.21 -6.93 29.05
C ASP A 199 13.27 -5.43 29.40
N VAL A 200 14.05 -4.65 28.64
CA VAL A 200 14.05 -3.18 28.78
C VAL A 200 12.68 -2.61 28.44
N LEU A 201 12.05 -3.03 27.34
CA LEU A 201 10.72 -2.52 26.96
C LEU A 201 9.66 -2.79 28.03
N LYS A 202 9.65 -3.98 28.64
CA LYS A 202 8.73 -4.32 29.75
C LYS A 202 8.95 -3.42 30.96
N LYS A 203 10.22 -3.22 31.35
CA LYS A 203 10.60 -2.32 32.45
C LYS A 203 10.11 -0.89 32.17
N LYS A 204 10.35 -0.35 30.97
CA LYS A 204 9.92 1.01 30.61
C LYS A 204 8.40 1.13 30.54
N ALA A 205 7.70 0.11 30.03
CA ALA A 205 6.24 0.07 30.04
C ALA A 205 5.68 0.10 31.48
N SER A 206 6.27 -0.66 32.42
CA SER A 206 5.85 -0.61 33.84
C SER A 206 6.11 0.74 34.52
N GLN A 207 7.03 1.55 34.00
CA GLN A 207 7.28 2.92 34.44
C GLN A 207 6.29 3.94 33.83
N GLY A 208 5.32 3.49 33.02
CA GLY A 208 4.33 4.35 32.38
C GLY A 208 4.78 4.99 31.07
N ILE A 209 5.95 4.59 30.52
CA ILE A 209 6.41 5.05 29.20
C ILE A 209 5.50 4.46 28.11
N ASP A 210 5.12 5.25 27.10
CA ASP A 210 4.32 4.75 25.97
C ASP A 210 5.18 3.91 25.02
N VAL A 211 5.15 2.59 25.19
CA VAL A 211 5.90 1.65 24.36
C VAL A 211 4.99 1.07 23.28
N ARG A 212 5.36 1.27 22.01
CA ARG A 212 4.63 0.75 20.84
C ARG A 212 5.54 -0.05 19.92
N ILE A 213 5.07 -1.23 19.53
CA ILE A 213 5.77 -2.12 18.60
C ILE A 213 4.86 -2.39 17.40
N LEU A 214 5.39 -2.12 16.20
CA LEU A 214 4.82 -2.50 14.92
C LEU A 214 5.75 -3.54 14.26
N TYR A 215 5.20 -4.67 13.82
CA TYR A 215 5.98 -5.73 13.17
C TYR A 215 5.23 -6.42 12.03
N ASP A 216 5.99 -6.99 11.07
CA ASP A 216 5.41 -7.81 10.00
C ASP A 216 5.13 -9.25 10.46
N ASP A 217 3.85 -9.56 10.65
CA ASP A 217 3.34 -10.89 11.03
C ASP A 217 3.69 -11.98 10.01
N ILE A 218 3.81 -11.65 8.71
CA ILE A 218 4.17 -12.65 7.69
C ILE A 218 5.66 -12.98 7.79
N GLY A 219 6.52 -11.97 7.88
CA GLY A 219 7.95 -12.12 8.10
C GLY A 219 8.27 -12.88 9.40
N CYS A 220 7.46 -12.71 10.44
CA CYS A 220 7.68 -13.31 11.75
C CYS A 220 6.96 -14.64 12.01
N PHE A 221 6.30 -15.22 11.00
CA PHE A 221 5.44 -16.41 11.17
C PHE A 221 6.16 -17.64 11.74
N LEU A 222 7.45 -17.79 11.45
CA LEU A 222 8.29 -18.90 11.94
C LEU A 222 9.16 -18.53 13.15
N THR A 223 9.27 -17.24 13.46
CA THR A 223 10.25 -16.72 14.43
C THR A 223 9.59 -16.24 15.73
N LEU A 224 8.27 -16.08 15.75
CA LEU A 224 7.49 -15.66 16.92
C LEU A 224 6.34 -16.63 17.26
N PRO A 225 5.96 -16.76 18.54
CA PRO A 225 4.82 -17.54 18.96
C PRO A 225 3.49 -16.88 18.54
N LYS A 226 2.46 -17.69 18.31
CA LYS A 226 1.14 -17.20 17.85
C LYS A 226 0.48 -16.18 18.80
N ASN A 227 0.80 -16.25 20.10
CA ASN A 227 0.25 -15.38 21.12
C ASN A 227 1.14 -14.17 21.44
N PHE A 228 2.20 -13.92 20.67
CA PHE A 228 3.20 -12.87 20.92
C PHE A 228 2.60 -11.50 21.27
N ALA A 229 1.68 -10.97 20.44
CA ALA A 229 1.06 -9.67 20.73
C ALA A 229 0.24 -9.65 22.02
N SER A 230 -0.27 -10.81 22.48
CA SER A 230 -0.89 -10.91 23.80
C SER A 230 0.14 -10.71 24.88
N GLN A 231 1.27 -11.39 24.76
CA GLN A 231 2.33 -11.35 25.75
C GLN A 231 2.83 -9.92 25.89
N MET A 232 2.97 -9.20 24.78
CA MET A 232 3.33 -7.78 24.76
C MET A 232 2.26 -6.93 25.46
N LYS A 233 0.99 -7.12 25.12
CA LYS A 233 -0.11 -6.35 25.73
C LYS A 233 -0.22 -6.58 27.24
N THR A 234 -0.07 -7.83 27.69
CA THR A 234 -0.04 -8.18 29.12
C THR A 234 1.13 -7.50 29.84
N ALA A 235 2.24 -7.28 29.14
CA ALA A 235 3.40 -6.57 29.68
C ALA A 235 3.32 -5.03 29.54
N GLY A 236 2.16 -4.47 29.23
CA GLY A 236 1.96 -3.02 29.08
C GLY A 236 2.46 -2.44 27.76
N ILE A 237 2.90 -3.28 26.82
CA ILE A 237 3.41 -2.84 25.52
C ILE A 237 2.28 -2.86 24.50
N LYS A 238 2.04 -1.71 23.85
CA LYS A 238 1.04 -1.59 22.78
C LYS A 238 1.60 -2.21 21.50
N CYS A 239 1.29 -3.48 21.30
CA CYS A 239 1.68 -4.21 20.12
C CYS A 239 0.50 -4.27 19.16
N GLU A 240 0.60 -3.55 18.05
CA GLU A 240 -0.39 -3.65 17.00
C GLU A 240 0.12 -4.58 15.91
N ILE A 241 -0.68 -5.60 15.64
CA ILE A 241 -0.59 -6.39 14.42
C ILE A 241 -1.59 -5.77 13.48
N TRP A 242 -1.25 -5.56 12.21
CA TRP A 242 -2.22 -5.14 11.20
C TRP A 242 -3.53 -5.95 11.37
N ALA A 243 -4.64 -5.29 11.78
CA ALA A 243 -5.85 -5.78 12.49
C ALA A 243 -6.54 -7.09 12.03
N GLY A 244 -6.01 -7.78 11.04
CA GLY A 244 -6.43 -9.12 10.62
C GLY A 244 -7.81 -9.15 9.98
N LEU A 245 -8.46 -8.00 9.83
CA LEU A 245 -9.75 -7.81 9.17
C LEU A 245 -9.59 -7.45 7.69
N THR A 246 -8.37 -7.12 7.28
CA THR A 246 -7.97 -6.98 5.88
C THR A 246 -7.45 -8.31 5.34
N PRO A 247 -7.88 -8.74 4.15
CA PRO A 247 -7.15 -9.76 3.40
C PRO A 247 -5.71 -9.29 3.22
N ALA A 248 -4.72 -10.17 3.39
CA ALA A 248 -3.33 -9.81 3.09
C ALA A 248 -3.19 -9.32 1.63
N ASN A 249 -2.18 -8.54 1.30
CA ASN A 249 -1.96 -8.16 -0.09
C ASN A 249 -0.85 -9.02 -0.69
N ASN A 250 -1.21 -10.16 -1.31
CA ASN A 250 -0.24 -11.02 -1.99
C ASN A 250 -0.37 -10.79 -3.48
N GLU A 251 0.44 -9.85 -3.96
CA GLU A 251 0.53 -9.46 -5.36
C GLU A 251 1.96 -9.70 -5.84
N SER A 252 2.11 -10.48 -6.91
CA SER A 252 3.37 -10.60 -7.65
C SER A 252 3.07 -10.48 -9.13
N ALA A 253 3.86 -9.70 -9.87
CA ALA A 253 3.66 -9.48 -11.30
C ALA A 253 2.19 -9.17 -11.66
N ASN A 254 1.58 -8.26 -10.89
CA ASN A 254 0.19 -7.81 -11.05
C ASN A 254 -0.86 -8.93 -10.97
N LYS A 255 -0.56 -10.01 -10.25
CA LYS A 255 -1.52 -11.07 -9.90
C LYS A 255 -1.86 -10.97 -8.42
N LYS A 256 -2.98 -10.31 -8.11
CA LYS A 256 -3.61 -10.38 -6.78
C LYS A 256 -4.06 -11.81 -6.51
N LYS A 257 -3.39 -12.49 -5.58
CA LYS A 257 -3.79 -13.80 -5.07
C LYS A 257 -4.89 -13.61 -4.04
N SER A 258 -5.83 -14.56 -3.97
CA SER A 258 -6.80 -14.59 -2.87
C SER A 258 -6.03 -14.88 -1.59
N THR A 259 -5.89 -13.86 -0.78
CA THR A 259 -5.34 -13.97 0.55
C THR A 259 -6.46 -14.24 1.53
N ARG A 260 -6.13 -14.94 2.61
CA ARG A 260 -7.00 -14.97 3.77
C ARG A 260 -6.79 -13.65 4.52
N CYS A 261 -7.81 -13.24 5.24
CA CYS A 261 -7.61 -12.27 6.30
C CYS A 261 -6.52 -12.80 7.23
N SER A 262 -5.58 -11.94 7.62
CA SER A 262 -4.46 -12.38 8.45
C SER A 262 -4.96 -13.10 9.71
N LYS A 263 -4.16 -14.03 10.23
CA LYS A 263 -4.39 -14.61 11.57
C LYS A 263 -4.11 -13.57 12.68
N ALA A 264 -3.53 -12.42 12.32
CA ALA A 264 -3.42 -11.22 13.12
C ALA A 264 -4.74 -10.79 13.79
N GLY A 265 -4.60 -9.97 14.84
CA GLY A 265 -5.73 -9.45 15.61
C GLY A 265 -6.38 -10.51 16.50
N GLN A 266 -5.61 -11.40 17.13
CA GLN A 266 -6.12 -12.53 17.91
C GLN A 266 -7.16 -12.18 19.00
N TYR A 267 -7.18 -10.93 19.50
CA TYR A 267 -8.22 -10.43 20.42
C TYR A 267 -9.18 -9.47 19.72
N LEU A 268 -8.63 -8.49 19.01
CA LEU A 268 -9.42 -7.43 18.38
C LEU A 268 -10.35 -7.96 17.29
N LYS A 269 -9.90 -8.93 16.49
CA LYS A 269 -10.71 -9.52 15.42
C LYS A 269 -11.85 -10.38 15.97
N PRO A 270 -11.65 -11.32 16.91
CA PRO A 270 -12.78 -12.01 17.55
C PRO A 270 -13.74 -11.06 18.27
N LEU A 271 -13.24 -10.06 19.00
CA LEU A 271 -14.07 -9.05 19.66
C LEU A 271 -14.93 -8.28 18.66
N LEU A 272 -14.33 -7.72 17.61
CA LEU A 272 -15.06 -7.02 16.56
C LEU A 272 -16.03 -7.93 15.81
N ILE A 273 -15.72 -9.22 15.67
CA ILE A 273 -16.66 -10.21 15.11
C ILE A 273 -17.85 -10.43 16.07
N GLN A 274 -17.64 -10.49 17.39
CA GLN A 274 -18.72 -10.59 18.36
C GLN A 274 -19.60 -9.33 18.37
N CYS A 275 -19.00 -8.14 18.37
CA CYS A 275 -19.71 -6.86 18.23
C CYS A 275 -20.49 -6.82 16.91
N ALA A 276 -19.89 -7.24 15.81
CA ALA A 276 -20.58 -7.37 14.52
C ALA A 276 -21.74 -8.38 14.59
N LEU A 277 -21.59 -9.52 15.26
CA LEU A 277 -22.64 -10.53 15.41
C LEU A 277 -23.82 -10.04 16.25
N ALA A 278 -23.56 -9.21 17.26
CA ALA A 278 -24.60 -8.54 18.04
C ALA A 278 -25.29 -7.44 17.21
N ALA A 279 -24.51 -6.59 16.54
CA ALA A 279 -25.01 -5.49 15.73
C ALA A 279 -25.90 -5.96 14.58
N VAL A 280 -25.56 -7.07 13.91
CA VAL A 280 -26.40 -7.61 12.82
C VAL A 280 -27.71 -8.26 13.29
N LYS A 281 -27.86 -8.49 14.61
CA LYS A 281 -29.10 -8.99 15.23
C LYS A 281 -29.93 -7.88 15.88
N SER A 282 -29.39 -6.66 15.99
CA SER A 282 -30.11 -5.53 16.57
C SER A 282 -31.32 -5.17 15.71
N LYS A 283 -32.49 -5.10 16.35
CA LYS A 283 -33.72 -4.60 15.72
C LYS A 283 -33.89 -3.08 15.86
N LYS A 284 -33.20 -2.47 16.83
CA LYS A 284 -33.23 -1.03 17.08
C LYS A 284 -32.44 -0.27 16.00
N GLU A 285 -31.26 -0.77 15.67
CA GLU A 285 -30.33 -0.12 14.74
C GLU A 285 -29.94 -1.06 13.59
N PRO A 286 -30.68 -1.06 12.46
CA PRO A 286 -30.55 -2.07 11.42
C PRO A 286 -29.40 -1.82 10.43
N TYR A 287 -28.61 -0.75 10.57
CA TYR A 287 -27.56 -0.36 9.62
C TYR A 287 -26.62 -1.54 9.27
N PHE A 288 -26.00 -2.16 10.28
CA PHE A 288 -25.11 -3.28 10.07
C PHE A 288 -25.86 -4.55 9.60
N ALA A 289 -27.11 -4.74 10.04
CA ALA A 289 -27.94 -5.87 9.64
C ALA A 289 -28.27 -5.85 8.13
N ILE A 290 -28.66 -4.68 7.60
CA ILE A 290 -28.95 -4.48 6.18
C ILE A 290 -27.70 -4.76 5.34
N LYS A 291 -26.56 -4.18 5.72
CA LYS A 291 -25.28 -4.39 5.01
C LYS A 291 -24.83 -5.85 5.09
N TYR A 292 -25.00 -6.49 6.24
CA TYR A 292 -24.70 -7.91 6.42
C TYR A 292 -25.53 -8.78 5.49
N GLN A 293 -26.85 -8.56 5.40
CA GLN A 293 -27.73 -9.34 4.51
C GLN A 293 -27.31 -9.20 3.04
N ARG A 294 -27.05 -7.97 2.57
CA ARG A 294 -26.58 -7.71 1.20
C ARG A 294 -25.24 -8.40 0.91
N LEU A 295 -24.34 -8.44 1.88
CA LEU A 295 -23.02 -9.10 1.74
C LEU A 295 -23.13 -10.62 1.86
N ALA A 296 -23.96 -11.13 2.77
CA ALA A 296 -24.15 -12.55 3.01
C ALA A 296 -24.78 -13.22 1.78
N LYS A 297 -25.75 -12.57 1.13
CA LYS A 297 -26.36 -13.04 -0.13
C LYS A 297 -25.34 -13.20 -1.26
N ARG A 298 -24.35 -12.29 -1.34
CA ARG A 298 -23.35 -12.28 -2.43
C ARG A 298 -22.09 -13.08 -2.14
N ARG A 299 -21.62 -13.11 -0.88
CA ARG A 299 -20.28 -13.60 -0.52
C ARG A 299 -20.26 -14.63 0.61
N GLY A 300 -21.42 -14.93 1.21
CA GLY A 300 -21.58 -15.89 2.29
C GLY A 300 -21.38 -15.29 3.69
N LYS A 301 -22.04 -15.91 4.68
CA LYS A 301 -22.16 -15.42 6.07
C LYS A 301 -20.80 -15.10 6.72
N LYS A 302 -19.81 -16.00 6.57
CA LYS A 302 -18.47 -15.82 7.17
C LYS A 302 -17.69 -14.62 6.59
N LYS A 303 -17.86 -14.31 5.31
CA LYS A 303 -17.20 -13.14 4.69
C LYS A 303 -17.96 -11.86 5.01
N ALA A 304 -19.28 -11.95 5.08
CA ALA A 304 -20.13 -10.83 5.46
C ALA A 304 -19.79 -10.35 6.87
N ILE A 305 -19.63 -11.26 7.85
CA ILE A 305 -19.34 -10.86 9.22
C ILE A 305 -17.96 -10.20 9.38
N ILE A 306 -16.94 -10.68 8.66
CA ILE A 306 -15.62 -10.03 8.64
C ILE A 306 -15.69 -8.65 8.00
N ALA A 307 -16.47 -8.50 6.92
CA ALA A 307 -16.67 -7.19 6.30
C ALA A 307 -17.36 -6.22 7.25
N ILE A 308 -18.38 -6.65 7.99
CA ILE A 308 -19.03 -5.81 9.02
C ILE A 308 -18.05 -5.46 10.15
N ALA A 309 -17.22 -6.40 10.60
CA ALA A 309 -16.19 -6.11 11.60
C ALA A 309 -15.17 -5.07 11.10
N ARG A 310 -14.75 -5.14 9.83
CA ARG A 310 -13.89 -4.12 9.20
C ARG A 310 -14.59 -2.76 9.10
N MET A 311 -15.87 -2.75 8.76
CA MET A 311 -16.68 -1.54 8.71
C MET A 311 -16.72 -0.84 10.06
N MET A 312 -17.06 -1.60 11.09
CA MET A 312 -17.14 -1.12 12.46
C MET A 312 -15.79 -0.54 12.93
N LEU A 313 -14.68 -1.20 12.61
CA LEU A 313 -13.34 -0.67 12.90
C LEU A 313 -13.07 0.69 12.23
N THR A 314 -13.60 0.90 11.02
CA THR A 314 -13.44 2.18 10.29
C THR A 314 -14.26 3.28 10.96
N CYS A 315 -15.50 3.00 11.37
CA CYS A 315 -16.32 3.95 12.11
C CYS A 315 -15.69 4.31 13.46
N ILE A 316 -15.19 3.32 14.21
CA ILE A 316 -14.50 3.54 15.49
C ILE A 316 -13.29 4.47 15.32
N TYR A 317 -12.52 4.30 14.22
CA TYR A 317 -11.41 5.19 13.92
C TYR A 317 -11.87 6.65 13.80
N HIS A 318 -12.89 6.93 12.98
CA HIS A 318 -13.40 8.28 12.78
C HIS A 318 -14.00 8.90 14.05
N MET A 319 -14.75 8.11 14.82
CA MET A 319 -15.31 8.55 16.10
C MET A 319 -14.20 9.00 17.07
N LEU A 320 -13.11 8.24 17.15
CA LEU A 320 -11.99 8.54 18.05
C LEU A 320 -11.07 9.64 17.53
N SER A 321 -10.84 9.72 16.21
CA SER A 321 -9.93 10.69 15.62
C SER A 321 -10.54 12.08 15.50
N GLU A 322 -11.85 12.15 15.28
CA GLU A 322 -12.60 13.39 15.06
C GLU A 322 -13.47 13.77 16.27
N GLU A 323 -13.33 13.04 17.39
CA GLU A 323 -14.09 13.23 18.65
C GLU A 323 -15.60 13.41 18.43
N ARG A 324 -16.18 12.55 17.59
CA ARG A 324 -17.60 12.63 17.22
C ARG A 324 -18.33 11.30 17.33
N ASP A 325 -19.66 11.40 17.35
CA ASP A 325 -20.52 10.23 17.38
C ASP A 325 -20.45 9.41 16.08
N PHE A 326 -20.90 8.15 16.18
CA PHE A 326 -20.99 7.23 15.06
C PHE A 326 -21.80 7.83 13.92
N HIS A 327 -21.22 7.86 12.71
CA HIS A 327 -21.96 8.22 11.52
C HIS A 327 -21.97 7.06 10.49
N PRO A 328 -23.14 6.68 9.95
CA PRO A 328 -23.25 5.65 8.91
C PRO A 328 -22.34 5.88 7.69
N ASP A 329 -21.98 7.13 7.43
CA ASP A 329 -21.17 7.54 6.28
C ASP A 329 -19.67 7.37 6.50
N ASP A 330 -19.20 7.13 7.73
CA ASP A 330 -17.77 6.96 8.05
C ASP A 330 -17.12 5.87 7.20
N TYR A 331 -17.88 4.80 6.92
CA TYR A 331 -17.43 3.75 6.04
C TYR A 331 -17.73 4.02 4.56
N GLU A 332 -18.83 4.72 4.26
CA GLU A 332 -19.21 5.06 2.89
C GLU A 332 -18.17 6.00 2.28
N ALA A 333 -17.75 7.05 2.99
CA ALA A 333 -16.75 8.02 2.55
C ALA A 333 -15.38 7.39 2.22
N VAL A 334 -15.00 6.32 2.94
CA VAL A 334 -13.75 5.58 2.71
C VAL A 334 -13.83 4.67 1.47
N ILE A 335 -15.03 4.16 1.15
CA ILE A 335 -15.26 3.24 0.02
C ILE A 335 -15.61 3.99 -1.26
N TYR A 336 -16.40 5.04 -1.12
CA TYR A 336 -16.91 5.95 -2.13
C TYR A 336 -16.58 7.37 -1.67
N PRO A 337 -15.34 7.83 -1.87
CA PRO A 337 -15.03 9.23 -1.61
C PRO A 337 -16.01 10.08 -2.42
N PRO A 338 -16.59 11.14 -1.82
CA PRO A 338 -17.50 12.01 -2.54
C PRO A 338 -16.83 12.47 -3.83
N VAL A 339 -17.58 12.43 -4.94
CA VAL A 339 -17.10 12.96 -6.21
C VAL A 339 -16.80 14.43 -5.95
N GLN A 340 -15.53 14.78 -5.96
CA GLN A 340 -15.09 16.16 -5.83
C GLN A 340 -15.68 16.88 -7.05
N LYS A 341 -16.78 17.62 -6.84
CA LYS A 341 -17.36 18.44 -7.91
C LYS A 341 -16.22 19.35 -8.37
N SER A 342 -15.90 19.32 -9.65
CA SER A 342 -14.97 20.29 -10.22
C SER A 342 -15.53 21.67 -9.89
N VAL A 343 -14.86 22.38 -8.99
CA VAL A 343 -15.19 23.78 -8.73
C VAL A 343 -14.85 24.50 -10.03
N VAL A 344 -15.86 25.01 -10.73
CA VAL A 344 -15.66 25.88 -11.88
C VAL A 344 -15.06 27.15 -11.32
N LEU A 345 -13.74 27.33 -11.44
CA LEU A 345 -13.05 28.50 -10.92
C LEU A 345 -13.70 29.76 -11.53
N ASN A 346 -14.35 30.55 -10.68
CA ASN A 346 -14.91 31.84 -11.03
C ASN A 346 -14.49 32.85 -9.96
N LEU A 347 -14.62 34.13 -10.28
CA LEU A 347 -14.12 35.18 -9.40
C LEU A 347 -14.76 35.08 -8.00
N ASP A 348 -16.06 34.81 -7.94
CA ASP A 348 -16.82 34.76 -6.68
C ASP A 348 -16.37 33.61 -5.77
N ASN A 349 -16.22 32.40 -6.30
CA ASN A 349 -15.78 31.25 -5.49
C ASN A 349 -14.29 31.31 -5.13
N THR A 350 -13.48 31.99 -5.95
CA THR A 350 -12.07 32.23 -5.67
C THR A 350 -11.92 33.26 -4.55
N LEU A 351 -12.68 34.36 -4.59
CA LEU A 351 -12.70 35.37 -3.54
C LEU A 351 -13.26 34.82 -2.22
N GLN A 352 -14.29 33.97 -2.28
CA GLN A 352 -14.82 33.29 -1.10
C GLN A 352 -13.78 32.35 -0.48
N PHE A 353 -13.11 31.52 -1.30
CA PHE A 353 -12.05 30.63 -0.83
C PHE A 353 -10.90 31.41 -0.16
N LEU A 354 -10.43 32.49 -0.78
CA LEU A 354 -9.36 33.32 -0.23
C LEU A 354 -9.77 33.95 1.11
N ARG A 355 -11.03 34.39 1.25
CA ARG A 355 -11.57 34.91 2.51
C ARG A 355 -11.59 33.85 3.61
N GLU A 356 -11.99 32.61 3.29
CA GLU A 356 -11.98 31.48 4.23
C GLU A 356 -10.57 31.07 4.66
N GLN A 357 -9.56 31.30 3.81
CA GLN A 357 -8.14 31.09 4.14
C GLN A 357 -7.50 32.28 4.88
N GLY A 358 -8.27 33.32 5.20
CA GLY A 358 -7.80 34.47 5.97
C GLY A 358 -7.11 35.56 5.15
N ALA A 359 -7.36 35.64 3.83
CA ALA A 359 -6.87 36.74 3.01
C ALA A 359 -7.45 38.08 3.50
N ASP A 360 -6.62 39.12 3.48
CA ASP A 360 -7.00 40.43 3.96
C ASP A 360 -8.04 41.11 3.03
N PRO A 361 -8.94 41.94 3.57
CA PRO A 361 -10.00 42.57 2.79
C PRO A 361 -9.52 43.48 1.66
N GLU A 362 -8.30 44.03 1.75
CA GLU A 362 -7.74 44.92 0.72
C GLU A 362 -7.25 44.12 -0.49
N THR A 363 -6.56 43.00 -0.26
CA THR A 363 -6.15 42.05 -1.29
C THR A 363 -7.36 41.48 -2.03
N LEU A 364 -8.44 41.15 -1.33
CA LEU A 364 -9.68 40.67 -1.97
C LEU A 364 -10.32 41.75 -2.88
N LYS A 365 -10.32 43.02 -2.45
CA LYS A 365 -10.79 44.14 -3.28
C LYS A 365 -9.90 44.37 -4.49
N LEU A 366 -8.58 44.29 -4.33
CA LEU A 366 -7.62 44.45 -5.41
C LEU A 366 -7.80 43.38 -6.49
N ILE A 367 -7.94 42.11 -6.08
CA ILE A 367 -8.18 40.99 -7.00
C ILE A 367 -9.51 41.20 -7.75
N GLN A 368 -10.56 41.64 -7.05
CA GLN A 368 -11.86 41.90 -7.67
C GLN A 368 -11.79 43.03 -8.71
N GLN A 369 -11.03 44.09 -8.44
CA GLN A 369 -10.83 45.21 -9.38
C GLN A 369 -9.99 44.80 -10.59
N GLN A 370 -8.92 44.00 -10.38
CA GLN A 370 -8.06 43.53 -11.46
C GLN A 370 -8.79 42.58 -12.41
N CYS A 371 -9.64 41.70 -11.87
CA CYS A 371 -10.45 40.81 -12.69
C CYS A 371 -11.61 41.53 -13.41
N ALA A 372 -12.12 42.64 -12.85
CA ALA A 372 -13.14 43.48 -13.50
C ALA A 372 -12.56 44.38 -14.61
N ALA A 373 -11.26 44.67 -14.58
CA ALA A 373 -10.57 45.51 -15.56
C ALA A 373 -10.09 44.76 -16.81
N GLN A 374 -10.22 43.43 -16.86
CA GLN A 374 -9.93 42.63 -18.04
C GLN A 374 -11.19 42.51 -18.92
N PRO A 375 -11.23 43.08 -20.14
CA PRO A 375 -12.31 42.81 -21.08
C PRO A 375 -12.29 41.34 -21.51
N ALA A 376 -13.49 40.76 -21.67
CA ALA A 376 -13.75 39.35 -21.95
C ALA A 376 -13.10 38.81 -23.23
#